data_AF-A0A2I1H2Q7-F1
#
_entry.id   AF-A0A2I1H2Q7-F1
#
_cell.length_a   1.000
_cell.length_b   1.000
_cell.length_c   1.000
_cell.angle_alpha   90.00
_cell.angle_beta   90.00
_cell.angle_gamma   90.00
#
_symmetry.space_group_name_H-M   'P 1'
#
loop_
_entity.id
_entity.type
_entity.pdbx_description
1 polymer ?
#
loop_
_entity_poly.entity_id
_entity_poly.type
_entity_poly.pdbx_seq_one_letter_code
_entity_poly.pdbx_strand_id
1 'polypeptide(L)'
;MSNDRCACINHQGLLARHHFFKNIKPKENKPNRQTTEDFINDKSSHANLLYHRWLSGQPKYNYSKRLGISYISAIHARDANSILKLGNKHMYRKVLSNFQQIFSPNLRT
;
A
#
# COMPACT_ATOMS: atom_id res chain seq x y z
N MET A 1 27.11 -10.71 33.47
CA MET A 1 25.80 -10.23 32.97
C MET A 1 26.08 -9.28 31.80
N SER A 2 25.64 -9.60 30.58
CA SER A 2 25.75 -8.69 29.42
C SER A 2 24.35 -8.44 28.84
N ASN A 3 23.95 -7.17 28.85
CA ASN A 3 22.60 -6.70 28.49
C ASN A 3 22.55 -5.94 27.15
N ASP A 4 23.47 -6.23 26.22
CA ASP A 4 23.43 -5.69 24.85
C ASP A 4 23.98 -6.72 23.86
N ARG A 5 23.28 -7.84 23.71
CA ARG A 5 23.62 -8.83 22.66
C ARG A 5 22.87 -8.49 21.38
N CYS A 6 23.53 -7.84 20.44
CA CYS A 6 23.13 -7.89 19.03
C CYS A 6 23.30 -9.32 18.53
N ALA A 7 22.25 -9.89 17.92
CA ALA A 7 22.32 -11.24 17.36
C ALA A 7 23.40 -11.30 16.26
N CYS A 8 24.35 -12.22 16.40
CA CYS A 8 25.40 -12.47 15.41
C CYS A 8 24.79 -12.81 14.04
N ILE A 9 25.48 -12.52 12.94
CA ILE A 9 25.04 -12.78 11.55
C ILE A 9 24.44 -14.19 11.33
N ASN A 10 24.96 -15.22 12.01
CA ASN A 10 24.43 -16.58 11.92
C ASN A 10 23.03 -16.75 12.53
N HIS A 11 22.62 -15.90 13.46
CA HIS A 11 21.29 -15.90 14.10
C HIS A 11 20.30 -14.96 13.40
N GLN A 12 20.75 -14.13 12.45
CA GLN A 12 19.89 -13.24 11.67
C GLN A 12 18.86 -14.03 10.86
N GLY A 13 19.22 -15.21 10.33
CA GLY A 13 18.30 -16.07 9.58
C GLY A 13 17.14 -16.62 10.43
N LEU A 14 17.41 -16.97 11.68
CA LEU A 14 16.40 -17.40 12.66
C LEU A 14 15.50 -16.23 13.05
N LEU A 15 16.08 -15.04 13.25
CA LEU A 15 15.35 -13.81 13.57
C LEU A 15 14.44 -13.37 12.40
N ALA A 16 14.94 -13.45 11.16
CA ALA A 16 14.18 -13.26 9.91
C ALA A 16 12.96 -14.18 9.84
N ARG A 17 13.17 -15.49 10.06
CA ARG A 17 12.10 -16.50 10.00
C ARG A 17 11.03 -16.31 11.06
N HIS A 18 11.39 -15.96 12.30
CA HIS A 18 10.44 -15.90 13.41
C HIS A 18 9.85 -14.51 13.69
N HIS A 19 10.49 -13.42 13.25
CA HIS A 19 10.05 -12.05 13.62
C HIS A 19 9.65 -11.16 12.43
N PHE A 20 10.16 -11.38 11.21
CA PHE A 20 9.89 -10.48 10.07
C PHE A 20 8.67 -10.85 9.24
N PHE A 21 8.15 -12.09 9.35
CA PHE A 21 6.90 -12.51 8.67
C PHE A 21 5.62 -12.24 9.48
N LYS A 22 5.68 -11.39 10.52
CA LYS A 22 4.51 -11.02 11.33
C LYS A 22 3.57 -10.01 10.65
N ASN A 23 3.91 -9.52 9.45
CA ASN A 23 3.12 -8.55 8.68
C ASN A 23 2.24 -9.19 7.60
N ILE A 24 1.84 -10.46 7.78
CA ILE A 24 0.69 -10.99 7.03
C ILE A 24 -0.52 -10.22 7.52
N LYS A 25 -1.19 -9.51 6.62
CA LYS A 25 -2.39 -8.74 6.97
C LYS A 25 -3.38 -9.67 7.67
N PRO A 26 -3.83 -9.37 8.91
CA PRO A 26 -4.91 -10.14 9.50
C PRO A 26 -6.13 -10.04 8.58
N LYS A 27 -6.70 -11.20 8.23
CA LYS A 27 -7.90 -11.33 7.42
C LYS A 27 -9.12 -11.12 8.33
N GLU A 28 -9.35 -9.87 8.71
CA GLU A 28 -10.57 -9.49 9.41
C GLU A 28 -11.27 -8.35 8.67
N ASN A 29 -12.57 -8.20 8.95
CA ASN A 29 -13.48 -7.26 8.31
C ASN A 29 -13.04 -5.81 8.61
N LYS A 30 -12.15 -5.27 7.76
CA LYS A 30 -11.63 -3.92 7.96
C LYS A 30 -12.68 -2.90 7.57
N PRO A 31 -12.99 -1.92 8.44
CA PRO A 31 -13.92 -0.86 8.08
C PRO A 31 -13.37 -0.10 6.87
N ASN A 32 -14.14 -0.08 5.79
CA ASN A 32 -13.84 0.72 4.61
C ASN A 32 -14.08 2.18 4.96
N ARG A 33 -13.09 2.84 5.59
CA ARG A 33 -13.13 4.29 5.83
C ARG A 33 -12.95 5.01 4.50
N GLN A 34 -14.06 5.18 3.79
CA GLN A 34 -14.18 6.18 2.74
C GLN A 34 -14.23 7.56 3.43
N THR A 35 -13.71 8.58 2.75
CA THR A 35 -13.81 9.97 3.22
C THR A 35 -15.28 10.36 3.30
N THR A 36 -15.75 10.70 4.49
CA THR A 36 -17.07 11.29 4.74
C THR A 36 -17.04 12.80 4.47
N GLU A 37 -18.20 13.45 4.42
CA GLU A 37 -18.30 14.90 4.22
C GLU A 37 -17.57 15.69 5.32
N ASP A 38 -17.46 15.12 6.52
CA ASP A 38 -16.74 15.67 7.67
C ASP A 38 -15.20 15.50 7.61
N PHE A 39 -14.64 15.13 6.45
CA PHE A 39 -13.20 14.92 6.33
C PHE A 39 -12.43 16.24 6.44
N ILE A 40 -11.66 16.37 7.51
CA ILE A 40 -10.77 17.51 7.74
C ILE A 40 -9.60 17.45 6.75
N ASN A 41 -9.42 18.49 5.95
CA ASN A 41 -8.33 18.60 4.98
C ASN A 41 -7.02 19.06 5.63
N ASP A 42 -6.46 18.25 6.52
CA ASP A 42 -5.17 18.51 7.15
C ASP A 42 -4.19 17.35 6.96
N LYS A 43 -2.91 17.60 7.24
CA LYS A 43 -1.85 16.61 7.00
C LYS A 43 -2.05 15.34 7.81
N SER A 44 -2.53 15.45 9.05
CA SER A 44 -2.70 14.28 9.92
C SER A 44 -3.87 13.41 9.45
N SER A 45 -5.00 14.00 9.04
CA SER A 45 -6.12 13.24 8.49
C SER A 45 -5.77 12.52 7.21
N HIS A 46 -5.00 13.16 6.30
CA HIS A 46 -4.51 12.49 5.08
C HIS A 46 -3.56 11.33 5.37
N ALA A 47 -2.65 11.49 6.34
CA ALA A 47 -1.75 10.41 6.76
C ALA A 47 -2.52 9.22 7.37
N ASN A 48 -3.49 9.49 8.25
CA ASN A 48 -4.35 8.47 8.86
C ASN A 48 -5.20 7.75 7.80
N LEU A 49 -5.76 8.49 6.84
CA LEU A 49 -6.52 7.94 5.74
C LEU A 49 -5.66 7.00 4.86
N LEU A 50 -4.42 7.39 4.54
CA LEU A 50 -3.49 6.54 3.81
C LEU A 50 -3.14 5.27 4.58
N TYR A 51 -2.88 5.39 5.89
CA TYR A 51 -2.66 4.24 6.77
C TYR A 51 -3.86 3.27 6.72
N HIS A 52 -5.08 3.77 6.90
CA HIS A 52 -6.28 2.92 6.88
C HIS A 52 -6.53 2.27 5.51
N ARG A 53 -6.26 2.99 4.41
CA ARG A 53 -6.36 2.43 3.04
C ARG A 53 -5.30 1.34 2.79
N TRP A 54 -4.08 1.55 3.25
CA TRP A 54 -3.05 0.51 3.19
C TRP A 54 -3.43 -0.70 4.05
N LEU A 55 -3.89 -0.45 5.28
CA LEU A 55 -4.31 -1.48 6.23
C LEU A 55 -5.46 -2.30 5.66
N SER A 56 -6.50 -1.67 5.11
CA SER A 56 -7.63 -2.33 4.46
C SER A 56 -7.18 -3.25 3.34
N GLY A 57 -6.17 -2.83 2.57
CA GLY A 57 -5.63 -3.60 1.46
C GLY A 57 -6.61 -3.78 0.31
N GLN A 58 -7.73 -3.06 0.35
CA GLN A 58 -8.79 -3.19 -0.64
C GLN A 58 -8.36 -2.48 -1.94
N PRO A 59 -8.32 -3.19 -3.08
CA PRO A 59 -8.09 -2.56 -4.37
C PRO A 59 -9.26 -1.62 -4.70
N LYS A 60 -8.94 -0.43 -5.23
CA LYS A 60 -9.93 0.48 -5.80
C LYS A 60 -9.96 0.29 -7.32
N TYR A 61 -11.14 -0.03 -7.85
CA TYR A 61 -11.37 -0.04 -9.29
C TYR A 61 -11.60 1.39 -9.76
N ASN A 62 -10.89 1.78 -10.82
CA ASN A 62 -11.01 3.10 -11.43
C ASN A 62 -11.27 2.93 -12.93
N TYR A 63 -12.03 3.86 -13.48
CA TYR A 63 -12.26 3.97 -14.91
C TYR A 63 -12.00 5.39 -15.38
N SER A 64 -11.15 5.53 -16.40
CA SER A 64 -10.87 6.81 -17.05
C SER A 64 -11.77 6.96 -18.28
N LYS A 65 -12.78 7.82 -18.18
CA LYS A 65 -13.65 8.16 -19.32
C LYS A 65 -12.87 8.79 -20.48
N ARG A 66 -11.85 9.60 -20.17
CA ARG A 66 -11.01 10.29 -21.17
C ARG A 66 -10.17 9.31 -21.99
N LEU A 67 -9.64 8.27 -21.35
CA LEU A 67 -8.74 7.31 -22.01
C LEU A 67 -9.46 6.02 -22.44
N GLY A 68 -10.69 5.79 -21.97
CA GLY A 68 -11.37 4.52 -22.16
C GLY A 68 -10.61 3.36 -21.51
N ILE A 69 -9.97 3.57 -20.35
CA ILE A 69 -9.16 2.54 -19.69
C ILE A 69 -9.67 2.33 -18.27
N SER A 70 -9.92 1.08 -17.89
CA SER A 70 -10.10 0.67 -16.51
C SER A 70 -8.77 0.19 -15.92
N TYR A 71 -8.58 0.42 -14.63
CA TYR A 71 -7.40 -0.05 -13.90
C TYR A 71 -7.70 -0.17 -12.41
N ILE A 72 -6.94 -1.02 -11.76
CA ILE A 72 -6.96 -1.17 -10.31
C ILE A 72 -5.88 -0.28 -9.70
N SER A 73 -6.23 0.42 -8.63
CA SER A 73 -5.26 1.12 -7.80
C SER A 73 -5.26 0.57 -6.38
N ALA A 74 -4.07 0.27 -5.85
CA ALA A 74 -3.87 -0.18 -4.48
C ALA A 74 -2.79 0.66 -3.78
N ILE A 75 -2.81 0.67 -2.44
CA ILE A 75 -1.78 1.33 -1.63
C ILE A 75 -0.90 0.25 -0.99
N HIS A 76 0.40 0.32 -1.28
CA HIS A 76 1.42 -0.60 -0.79
C HIS A 76 2.40 0.16 0.10
N ALA A 77 2.98 -0.53 1.10
CA ALA A 77 4.14 -0.01 1.81
C ALA A 77 5.36 -0.04 0.89
N ARG A 78 6.28 0.91 1.07
CA ARG A 78 7.60 0.83 0.41
C ARG A 78 8.45 -0.26 1.02
N ASP A 79 9.31 -0.81 0.18
CA ASP A 79 10.40 -1.67 0.55
C ASP A 79 11.60 -0.85 1.04
N ALA A 80 12.44 -1.47 1.87
CA ALA A 80 13.63 -0.84 2.42
C ALA A 80 14.60 -0.36 1.32
N ASN A 81 14.72 -1.11 0.22
CA ASN A 81 15.60 -0.72 -0.88
C ASN A 81 15.19 0.61 -1.52
N SER A 82 13.90 0.83 -1.76
CA SER A 82 13.48 2.11 -2.35
C SER A 82 13.58 3.29 -1.39
N ILE A 83 13.59 3.06 -0.08
CA ILE A 83 13.86 4.10 0.92
C ILE A 83 15.35 4.40 0.96
N LEU A 84 16.18 3.36 1.14
CA LEU A 84 17.62 3.50 1.37
C LEU A 84 18.39 3.89 0.11
N LYS A 85 18.08 3.29 -1.05
CA LYS A 85 18.84 3.52 -2.29
C LYS A 85 18.31 4.69 -3.11
N LEU A 86 16.99 4.86 -3.15
CA LEU A 86 16.35 5.89 -3.98
C LEU A 86 15.97 7.15 -3.18
N GLY A 87 16.26 7.18 -1.87
CA GLY A 87 16.01 8.35 -1.02
C GLY A 87 14.54 8.71 -0.84
N ASN A 88 13.62 7.77 -1.07
CA ASN A 88 12.18 8.05 -0.94
C ASN A 88 11.80 8.24 0.53
N LYS A 89 11.23 9.40 0.86
CA LYS A 89 10.80 9.75 2.23
C LYS A 89 9.39 9.28 2.58
N HIS A 90 8.59 8.89 1.58
CA HIS A 90 7.18 8.52 1.77
C HIS A 90 7.03 7.03 2.12
N MET A 91 6.26 6.72 3.18
CA MET A 91 6.05 5.34 3.64
C MET A 91 5.24 4.48 2.67
N TYR A 92 4.25 5.09 2.00
CA TYR A 92 3.31 4.39 1.12
C TYR A 92 3.51 4.79 -0.34
N ARG A 93 3.19 3.87 -1.26
CA ARG A 93 3.12 4.12 -2.69
C ARG A 93 1.80 3.63 -3.27
N LYS A 94 1.30 4.36 -4.25
CA LYS A 94 0.16 3.91 -5.07
C LYS A 94 0.69 3.01 -6.18
N VAL A 95 0.10 1.83 -6.30
CA VAL A 95 0.39 0.86 -7.36
C VAL A 95 -0.83 0.79 -8.26
N LEU A 96 -0.60 0.84 -9.56
CA LEU A 96 -1.63 0.69 -10.58
C LEU A 96 -1.41 -0.65 -11.30
N SER A 97 -2.47 -1.41 -11.51
CA SER A 97 -2.42 -2.72 -12.16
C SER A 97 -3.69 -3.02 -12.94
N ASN A 98 -3.70 -4.14 -13.68
CA ASN A 98 -4.86 -4.63 -14.44
C ASN A 98 -5.46 -3.57 -15.36
N PHE A 99 -4.59 -2.89 -16.12
CA PHE A 99 -5.03 -1.94 -17.14
C PHE A 99 -5.78 -2.70 -18.24
N GLN A 100 -7.02 -2.30 -18.50
CA GLN A 100 -7.83 -2.85 -19.57
C GLN A 100 -8.40 -1.69 -20.38
N GLN A 101 -8.30 -1.80 -21.70
CA GLN A 101 -8.91 -0.84 -22.59
C GLN A 101 -10.37 -1.24 -22.82
N ILE A 102 -11.27 -0.33 -22.53
CA ILE A 102 -12.70 -0.45 -22.79
C ILE A 102 -12.98 0.48 -23.97
N PHE A 103 -13.07 -0.10 -25.15
CA PHE A 103 -13.46 0.64 -26.34
C PHE A 103 -14.93 1.03 -26.24
N SER A 104 -15.25 2.21 -26.76
CA SER A 104 -16.63 2.55 -27.03
C SER A 104 -17.20 1.52 -28.00
N PRO A 105 -18.45 1.05 -27.82
CA PRO A 105 -19.09 0.12 -28.76
C PRO A 105 -19.33 0.75 -30.16
N ASN A 106 -19.02 2.04 -30.35
CA ASN A 106 -19.04 2.68 -31.65
C ASN A 106 -17.93 2.14 -32.56
N LEU A 107 -18.31 1.30 -33.53
CA LEU A 107 -17.48 0.72 -34.60
C LEU A 107 -16.87 1.74 -35.59
N ARG A 108 -16.94 3.06 -35.32
CA ARG A 108 -16.57 4.13 -36.27
C ARG A 108 -15.27 4.86 -35.94
N THR A 109 -14.39 4.27 -35.13
CA THR A 109 -12.99 4.72 -35.02
C THR A 109 -12.10 3.88 -35.90
#